data_AF-A0A2N0XKI9-F1
#
_entry.id   AF-A0A2N0XKI9-F1
#
_cell.length_a   1.000
_cell.length_b   1.000
_cell.length_c   1.000
_cell.angle_alpha   90.00
_cell.angle_beta   90.00
_cell.angle_gamma   90.00
#
_symmetry.space_group_name_H-M   'P 1'
#
loop_
_entity.id
_entity.type
_entity.pdbx_description
1 polymer ?
#
loop_
_entity_poly.entity_id
_entity_poly.type
_entity_poly.pdbx_seq_one_letter_code
_entity_poly.pdbx_strand_id
1 'polypeptide(L)' 'MESKEQLIDLIRELSAENTSKWENVSTSDFLEALGAWFEDADGVYRNLNLSTNADKPSWQLFADALQAATIYE' A
#
# COMPACT_ATOMS: atom_id res chain seq x y z
N MET A 1 -1.68 -11.39 -0.92
CA MET A 1 -1.69 -10.97 -2.33
C MET A 1 -0.73 -11.86 -3.10
N GLU A 2 -1.25 -12.85 -3.82
CA GLU A 2 -0.48 -13.89 -4.48
C GLU A 2 -0.47 -13.74 -6.01
N SER A 3 -1.37 -12.92 -6.57
CA SER A 3 -1.46 -12.71 -8.02
C SER A 3 -1.69 -11.25 -8.41
N LYS A 4 -1.41 -10.96 -9.68
CA LYS A 4 -1.72 -9.68 -10.33
C LYS A 4 -3.22 -9.42 -10.35
N GLU A 5 -4.03 -10.45 -10.55
CA GLU A 5 -5.49 -10.36 -10.61
C GLU A 5 -6.06 -9.88 -9.27
N GLN A 6 -5.57 -10.43 -8.14
CA GLN A 6 -5.98 -9.95 -6.82
C GLN A 6 -5.58 -8.49 -6.57
N LEU A 7 -4.40 -8.06 -7.05
CA LEU A 7 -3.97 -6.67 -6.94
C LEU A 7 -4.87 -5.73 -7.76
N ILE A 8 -5.26 -6.16 -8.97
CA ILE A 8 -6.19 -5.40 -9.83
C ILE A 8 -7.54 -5.24 -9.12
N ASP A 9 -8.03 -6.30 -8.48
CA ASP A 9 -9.31 -6.24 -7.75
C ASP A 9 -9.22 -5.30 -6.54
N LEU A 10 -8.13 -5.33 -5.77
CA LEU A 10 -7.88 -4.35 -4.71
C LEU A 10 -7.89 -2.90 -5.23
N ILE A 11 -7.20 -2.64 -6.35
CA ILE A 11 -7.16 -1.28 -6.94
C ILE A 11 -8.57 -0.83 -7.33
N ARG A 12 -9.39 -1.73 -7.89
CA ARG A 12 -10.78 -1.42 -8.24
C ARG A 12 -11.62 -1.15 -7.00
N GLU A 13 -11.47 -1.93 -5.94
CA GLU A 13 -12.14 -1.73 -4.67
C GLU A 13 -11.80 -0.34 -4.10
N LEU A 14 -10.51 -0.03 -3.95
CA LEU A 14 -10.04 1.28 -3.48
C LEU A 14 -10.58 2.43 -4.34
N SER A 15 -10.62 2.26 -5.67
CA SER A 15 -11.14 3.30 -6.58
C SER A 15 -12.64 3.55 -6.45
N ALA A 16 -13.39 2.59 -5.91
CA ALA A 16 -14.83 2.68 -5.70
C ALA A 16 -15.20 3.14 -4.28
N GLU A 17 -14.21 3.24 -3.37
CA GLU A 17 -14.44 3.70 -2.01
C GLU A 17 -14.79 5.19 -1.96
N ASN A 18 -15.49 5.57 -0.89
CA ASN A 18 -15.66 6.97 -0.56
C ASN A 18 -14.37 7.53 0.08
N THR A 19 -13.51 8.11 -0.75
CA THR A 19 -12.19 8.65 -0.38
C THR A 19 -12.24 9.81 0.61
N SER A 20 -13.41 10.39 0.90
CA SER A 20 -13.54 11.45 1.93
C SER A 20 -13.15 11.02 3.35
N LYS A 21 -12.96 9.71 3.56
CA LYS A 21 -12.50 9.13 4.83
C LYS A 21 -11.00 8.81 4.84
N TRP A 22 -10.33 8.90 3.70
CA TRP A 22 -8.89 8.67 3.64
C TRP A 22 -8.15 9.84 4.29
N GLU A 23 -7.01 9.56 4.89
CA GLU A 23 -6.14 10.61 5.43
C GLU A 23 -5.56 11.46 4.28
N ASN A 24 -5.12 10.78 3.22
CA ASN A 24 -4.53 11.39 2.03
C ASN A 24 -5.52 11.44 0.86
N VAL A 25 -6.37 12.46 0.84
CA VAL A 25 -7.47 12.57 -0.14
C VAL A 25 -6.99 13.13 -1.48
N SER A 26 -5.93 13.95 -1.50
CA SER A 26 -5.39 14.47 -2.74
C SER A 26 -4.46 13.46 -3.41
N THR A 27 -4.37 13.52 -4.74
CA THR A 27 -3.42 12.68 -5.48
C THR A 27 -1.97 12.92 -5.07
N SER A 28 -1.62 14.15 -4.67
CA SER A 28 -0.26 14.47 -4.24
C SER A 28 0.05 13.78 -2.91
N ASP A 29 -0.82 13.97 -1.92
CA ASP A 29 -0.63 13.40 -0.58
C ASP A 29 -0.62 11.87 -0.64
N PHE A 30 -1.50 11.27 -1.45
CA PHE A 30 -1.54 9.82 -1.62
C PHE A 30 -0.25 9.27 -2.23
N LEU A 31 0.34 9.96 -3.22
CA LEU A 31 1.59 9.53 -3.84
C LEU A 31 2.80 9.75 -2.93
N GLU A 32 2.77 10.80 -2.11
CA GLU A 32 3.78 11.05 -1.07
C GLU A 32 3.77 9.93 -0.03
N ALA A 33 2.61 9.64 0.55
CA ALA A 33 2.42 8.55 1.50
C ALA A 33 2.79 7.16 0.94
N LEU A 34 2.43 6.91 -0.33
CA LEU A 34 2.81 5.68 -1.01
C LEU A 34 4.34 5.54 -1.08
N GLY A 35 5.05 6.62 -1.39
CA GLY A 35 6.51 6.67 -1.43
C GLY A 35 7.13 6.45 -0.06
N ALA A 36 6.66 7.19 0.95
CA ALA A 36 7.12 7.08 2.33
C ALA A 36 6.98 5.65 2.85
N TRP A 37 5.86 4.99 2.56
CA TRP A 37 5.68 3.59 2.93
C TRP A 37 6.75 2.66 2.32
N PHE A 38 7.15 2.86 1.06
CA PHE A 38 8.21 2.03 0.46
C PHE A 38 9.58 2.26 1.10
N GLU A 39 9.86 3.47 1.60
CA GLU A 39 11.10 3.77 2.31
C GLU A 39 11.20 2.99 3.64
N ASP A 40 10.05 2.77 4.31
CA ASP A 40 9.96 2.15 5.63
C ASP A 40 9.41 0.71 5.66
N ALA A 41 8.96 0.17 4.51
CA ALA A 41 8.29 -1.13 4.41
C ALA A 41 9.08 -2.27 5.06
N ASP A 42 10.40 -2.20 4.93
CA ASP A 42 11.38 -3.08 5.52
C ASP A 42 11.26 -3.20 7.04
N GLY A 43 11.03 -2.07 7.72
CA GLY A 43 10.79 -2.01 9.15
C GLY A 43 9.49 -2.69 9.54
N VAL A 44 8.42 -2.47 8.77
CA VAL A 44 7.09 -3.06 9.00
C VAL A 44 7.16 -4.59 8.94
N TYR A 45 7.74 -5.16 7.88
CA TYR A 45 7.80 -6.62 7.73
C TYR A 45 8.68 -7.28 8.80
N ARG A 46 9.81 -6.66 9.16
CA ARG A 46 10.65 -7.16 10.26
C ARG A 46 9.93 -7.12 11.60
N ASN A 47 9.30 -6.00 11.93
CA ASN A 47 8.62 -5.81 13.23
C ASN A 47 7.43 -6.77 13.40
N LEU A 48 6.72 -7.08 12.30
CA LEU A 48 5.57 -7.97 12.30
C LEU A 48 5.93 -9.45 12.06
N ASN A 49 7.21 -9.80 11.94
CA ASN A 49 7.69 -11.15 11.57
C ASN A 49 7.02 -11.72 10.32
N LEU A 50 6.81 -10.87 9.32
CA LEU A 50 6.23 -11.26 8.03
C LEU A 50 7.32 -11.82 7.11
N SER A 51 6.96 -12.80 6.30
CA SER A 51 7.90 -13.47 5.37
C SER A 51 8.17 -12.67 4.09
N THR A 52 7.42 -11.59 3.86
CA THR A 52 7.63 -10.68 2.73
C THR A 52 8.99 -10.00 2.85
N ASN A 53 9.74 -9.99 1.75
CA ASN A 53 11.01 -9.28 1.65
C ASN A 53 10.78 -7.99 0.85
N ALA A 54 11.02 -6.82 1.45
CA ALA A 54 10.73 -5.54 0.82
C ALA A 54 11.71 -5.14 -0.29
N ASP A 55 12.94 -5.70 -0.28
CA ASP A 55 13.91 -5.54 -1.38
C ASP A 55 13.49 -6.29 -2.66
N LYS A 56 12.49 -7.16 -2.58
CA LYS A 56 11.98 -7.91 -3.72
C LYS A 56 10.59 -7.42 -4.11
N PRO A 57 10.38 -7.01 -5.38
CA PRO A 57 9.06 -6.62 -5.82
C PRO A 57 8.10 -7.80 -5.71
N SER A 58 6.95 -7.58 -5.07
CA SER A 58 5.89 -8.57 -4.92
C SER A 58 4.53 -7.90 -4.96
N TRP A 59 3.48 -8.62 -5.37
CA TRP A 59 2.13 -8.09 -5.37
C TRP A 59 1.65 -7.72 -3.95
N GLN A 60 2.14 -8.43 -2.93
CA GLN A 60 1.89 -8.10 -1.54
C GLN A 60 2.47 -6.74 -1.16
N LEU A 61 3.72 -6.48 -1.57
CA LEU A 61 4.38 -5.20 -1.31
C LEU A 61 3.56 -4.03 -1.90
N PHE A 62 3.11 -4.13 -3.14
CA PHE A 62 2.26 -3.09 -3.74
C PHE A 62 0.88 -2.97 -3.09
N ALA A 63 0.29 -4.10 -2.66
CA ALA A 63 -1.01 -4.09 -1.98
C ALA A 63 -0.95 -3.41 -0.61
N ASP A 64 0.12 -3.66 0.15
CA ASP A 64 0.33 -3.05 1.45
C ASP A 64 0.59 -1.55 1.30
N ALA A 65 1.40 -1.15 0.31
CA ALA A 65 1.64 0.25 -0.02
C ALA A 65 0.36 1.01 -0.34
N LEU A 66 -0.47 0.47 -1.25
CA LEU A 66 -1.71 1.12 -1.69
C LEU A 66 -2.70 1.30 -0.54
N GLN A 67 -2.80 0.33 0.37
CA GLN A 67 -3.64 0.44 1.55
C GLN A 67 -3.06 1.37 2.60
N ALA A 68 -1.74 1.36 2.81
CA ALA A 68 -1.09 2.27 3.75
C ALA A 68 -1.26 3.73 3.32
N ALA A 69 -1.16 4.01 2.02
CA ALA A 69 -1.31 5.35 1.47
C ALA A 69 -2.72 5.95 1.67
N THR A 70 -3.74 5.15 1.97
CA THR A 70 -5.08 5.68 2.34
C THR A 70 -5.18 6.08 3.82
N ILE A 71 -4.22 5.68 4.66
CA ILE A 71 -4.29 5.72 6.13
C ILE A 71 -3.14 6.52 6.76
N TYR A 72 -1.93 6.49 6.21
CA TYR A 72 -0.72 7.06 6.84
C TYR A 72 0.00 8.03 5.89
N GLU A 73 0.73 9.01 6.45
CA GLU A 73 1.67 9.91 5.73
C GLU A 73 3.07 9.30 5.56
#